data_AF-A0A813EXP9-F1
#
_entry.id   AF-A0A813EXP9-F1
#
_cell.length_a   1.000
_cell.length_b   1.000
_cell.length_c   1.000
_cell.angle_alpha   90.00
_cell.angle_beta   90.00
_cell.angle_gamma   90.00
#
_symmetry.space_group_name_H-M   'P 1'
#
loop_
_entity.id
_entity.type
_entity.pdbx_description
1 polymer ?
#
loop_
_entity_poly.entity_id
_entity_poly.type
_entity_poly.pdbx_seq_one_letter_code
_entity_poly.pdbx_strand_id
1 'polypeptide(L)'
;MDRIQAFNLQQQRSSKEKTLEELRTGNSRWAVAFDMSDEDSDGLISLDDAVKAFKRIIGGASMEVPAFKIKETFTELDALGRGKVDFRKFHQLTSDVSHYMSEFPRWKEDDAEAADREERRLAAQARQRRESGADVFGMLGIQKSKDSLEAEARKEQALGRALENAKEKLKSAGASIISQAPTVIRRSCQVKRTATIQETSSVSNRILGLQACAGGGTSPNVSPSSSSTSGAFSVGSLRFELGSQHRAAFEQAAQVAGRSIVRRAT
;
A
#
# COMPACT_ATOMS: atom_id res chain seq x y z
N MET A 1 63.22 0.89 -12.68
CA MET A 1 61.75 1.00 -12.89
C MET A 1 61.36 2.44 -12.56
N ASP A 2 60.92 3.21 -13.54
CA ASP A 2 60.49 4.60 -13.32
C ASP A 2 59.18 4.66 -12.52
N ARG A 3 59.14 5.52 -11.50
CA ARG A 3 57.95 5.71 -10.63
C ARG A 3 56.70 6.14 -11.42
N ILE A 4 56.91 6.89 -12.51
CA ILE A 4 55.83 7.38 -13.38
C ILE A 4 55.20 6.23 -14.17
N GLN A 5 56.00 5.29 -14.68
CA GLN A 5 55.49 4.12 -15.38
C GLN A 5 54.74 3.16 -14.45
N ALA A 6 55.22 2.99 -13.22
CA ALA A 6 54.53 2.17 -12.21
C ALA A 6 53.14 2.74 -11.85
N PHE A 7 53.02 4.06 -11.71
CA PHE A 7 51.74 4.73 -11.45
C PHE A 7 50.75 4.60 -12.61
N ASN A 8 51.21 4.79 -13.85
CA ASN A 8 50.36 4.61 -15.04
C ASN A 8 49.90 3.17 -15.21
N LEU A 9 50.78 2.20 -14.96
CA LEU A 9 50.43 0.78 -15.00
C LEU A 9 49.42 0.41 -13.90
N GLN A 10 49.51 1.06 -12.73
CA GLN A 10 48.57 0.88 -11.63
C GLN A 10 47.21 1.52 -11.94
N GLN A 11 47.17 2.72 -12.54
CA GLN A 11 45.91 3.32 -13.03
C GLN A 11 45.25 2.51 -14.15
N GLN A 12 46.05 1.91 -15.05
CA GLN A 12 45.55 1.00 -16.07
C GLN A 12 45.01 -0.31 -15.47
N ARG A 13 45.54 -0.76 -14.33
CA ARG A 13 45.01 -1.91 -13.60
C ARG A 13 43.72 -1.59 -12.85
N SER A 14 43.56 -0.38 -12.33
CA SER A 14 42.33 0.04 -11.66
C SER A 14 41.19 0.40 -12.61
N SER A 15 41.48 0.66 -13.88
CA SER A 15 40.48 1.01 -14.91
C SER A 15 40.00 -0.19 -15.73
N LYS A 16 40.50 -1.40 -15.45
CA LYS A 16 39.89 -2.59 -16.03
C LYS A 16 38.48 -2.71 -15.46
N GLU A 17 37.52 -2.56 -16.36
CA GLU A 17 36.13 -2.90 -16.12
C GLU A 17 36.05 -4.26 -15.41
N LYS A 18 35.65 -4.25 -14.14
CA LYS A 18 35.50 -5.46 -13.34
C LYS A 18 34.55 -6.40 -14.08
N THR A 19 34.91 -7.68 -14.15
CA THR A 19 34.00 -8.68 -14.74
C THR A 19 32.74 -8.80 -13.89
N LEU A 20 31.67 -9.35 -14.46
CA LEU A 20 30.42 -9.51 -13.74
C LEU A 20 30.57 -10.46 -12.55
N GLU A 21 31.41 -11.51 -12.67
CA GLU A 21 31.73 -12.39 -11.55
C GLU A 21 32.54 -11.68 -10.47
N GLU A 22 33.50 -10.83 -10.83
CA GLU A 22 34.27 -10.03 -9.88
C GLU A 22 33.37 -9.05 -9.09
N LEU A 23 32.38 -8.44 -9.75
CA LEU A 23 31.40 -7.58 -9.10
C LEU A 23 30.51 -8.35 -8.13
N ARG A 24 30.05 -9.56 -8.53
CA ARG A 24 29.23 -10.43 -7.67
C ARG A 24 30.01 -10.92 -6.46
N THR A 25 31.26 -11.33 -6.64
CA THR A 25 32.12 -11.80 -5.55
C THR A 25 32.54 -10.68 -4.60
N GLY A 26 32.82 -9.48 -5.13
CA GLY A 26 33.12 -8.30 -4.32
C GLY A 26 31.94 -7.79 -3.50
N ASN A 27 30.72 -8.03 -3.97
CA ASN A 27 29.48 -7.56 -3.34
C ASN A 27 28.49 -8.72 -3.10
N SER A 28 28.94 -9.74 -2.37
CA SER A 28 28.17 -10.97 -2.15
C SER A 28 26.77 -10.72 -1.57
N ARG A 29 26.62 -9.75 -0.66
CA ARG A 29 25.32 -9.38 -0.08
C ARG A 29 24.32 -8.90 -1.12
N TRP A 30 24.75 -8.03 -2.04
CA TRP A 30 23.93 -7.53 -3.13
C TRP A 30 23.65 -8.59 -4.18
N ALA A 31 24.63 -9.45 -4.49
CA ALA A 31 24.45 -10.59 -5.39
C ALA A 31 23.37 -11.54 -4.89
N VAL A 32 23.42 -11.93 -3.61
CA VAL A 32 22.42 -12.82 -3.00
C VAL A 32 21.03 -12.18 -3.03
N ALA A 33 20.90 -10.89 -2.69
CA ALA A 33 19.58 -10.25 -2.73
C ALA A 33 19.04 -10.07 -4.14
N PHE A 34 19.90 -9.88 -5.13
CA PHE A 34 19.53 -9.86 -6.55
C PHE A 34 19.00 -11.24 -6.96
N ASP A 35 19.78 -12.29 -6.75
CA ASP A 35 19.44 -13.65 -7.16
C ASP A 35 18.17 -14.16 -6.44
N MET A 36 17.94 -13.74 -5.19
CA MET A 36 16.70 -14.09 -4.46
C MET A 36 15.47 -13.31 -4.91
N SER A 37 15.64 -12.12 -5.50
CA SER A 37 14.54 -11.27 -5.94
C SER A 37 14.21 -11.45 -7.42
N ASP A 38 15.13 -12.04 -8.19
CA ASP A 38 14.90 -12.47 -9.56
C ASP A 38 14.02 -13.74 -9.58
N GLU A 39 12.71 -13.55 -9.61
CA GLU A 39 11.71 -14.62 -9.64
C GLU A 39 11.78 -15.44 -10.95
N ASP A 40 12.21 -14.82 -12.05
CA ASP A 40 12.31 -15.44 -13.38
C ASP A 40 13.65 -16.16 -13.59
N SER A 41 14.66 -15.87 -12.76
CA SER A 41 16.04 -16.35 -12.92
C SER A 41 16.64 -16.05 -14.31
N ASP A 42 16.19 -14.97 -14.95
CA ASP A 42 16.67 -14.54 -16.26
C ASP A 42 17.94 -13.68 -16.17
N GLY A 43 18.42 -13.41 -14.95
CA GLY A 43 19.57 -12.57 -14.68
C GLY A 43 19.29 -11.08 -14.82
N LEU A 44 18.02 -10.69 -14.92
CA LEU A 44 17.55 -9.33 -15.04
C LEU A 44 16.46 -9.06 -13.99
N ILE A 45 16.54 -7.91 -13.33
CA ILE A 45 15.59 -7.56 -12.26
C ILE A 45 14.64 -6.46 -12.71
N SER A 46 13.36 -6.61 -12.39
CA SER A 46 12.35 -5.57 -12.59
C SER A 46 12.48 -4.46 -11.55
N LEU A 47 11.79 -3.32 -11.75
CA LEU A 47 11.78 -2.23 -10.78
C LEU A 47 11.24 -2.68 -9.41
N ASP A 48 10.16 -3.45 -9.40
CA ASP A 48 9.53 -3.91 -8.16
C ASP A 48 10.45 -4.87 -7.39
N ASP A 49 11.15 -5.74 -8.13
CA ASP A 49 12.10 -6.69 -7.55
C ASP A 49 13.36 -5.99 -7.04
N ALA A 50 13.81 -4.92 -7.71
CA ALA A 50 14.88 -4.09 -7.21
C ALA A 50 14.51 -3.50 -5.84
N VAL A 51 13.30 -2.92 -5.70
CA VAL A 51 12.81 -2.41 -4.42
C VAL A 51 12.74 -3.50 -3.35
N LYS A 52 12.28 -4.72 -3.68
CA LYS A 52 12.29 -5.88 -2.77
C LYS A 52 13.72 -6.22 -2.32
N ALA A 53 14.68 -6.26 -3.25
CA ALA A 53 16.08 -6.55 -2.96
C ALA A 53 16.70 -5.53 -2.00
N PHE A 54 16.43 -4.23 -2.21
CA PHE A 54 16.86 -3.16 -1.30
C PHE A 54 16.29 -3.34 0.12
N LYS A 55 14.98 -3.58 0.24
CA LYS A 55 14.34 -3.78 1.55
C LYS A 55 14.93 -4.97 2.30
N ARG A 56 15.21 -6.08 1.60
CA ARG A 56 15.85 -7.27 2.18
C ARG A 56 17.22 -6.95 2.76
N ILE A 57 18.00 -6.13 2.07
CA ILE A 57 19.35 -5.77 2.50
C ILE A 57 19.32 -4.79 3.65
N ILE A 58 18.66 -3.65 3.55
CA ILE A 58 18.91 -2.55 4.48
C ILE A 58 18.36 -2.84 5.89
N GLY A 59 17.27 -3.60 6.04
CA GLY A 59 16.77 -3.92 7.38
C GLY A 59 15.50 -4.76 7.45
N GLY A 60 15.11 -5.43 6.36
CA GLY A 60 13.93 -6.27 6.29
C GLY A 60 12.65 -5.51 5.91
N ALA A 61 11.52 -6.22 5.90
CA ALA A 61 10.24 -5.74 5.36
C ALA A 61 9.67 -4.48 6.04
N SER A 62 10.14 -4.15 7.25
CA SER A 62 9.68 -2.99 8.02
C SER A 62 10.46 -1.71 7.73
N MET A 63 11.58 -1.78 7.00
CA MET A 63 12.36 -0.60 6.69
C MET A 63 11.84 0.06 5.41
N GLU A 64 11.54 1.35 5.53
CA GLU A 64 11.25 2.21 4.39
C GLU A 64 12.53 2.42 3.57
N VAL A 65 12.36 2.53 2.26
CA VAL A 65 13.42 2.82 1.28
C VAL A 65 12.91 3.93 0.37
N PRO A 66 13.77 4.81 -0.17
CA PRO A 66 13.35 5.92 -1.02
C PRO A 66 12.87 5.39 -2.38
N ALA A 67 11.59 5.03 -2.47
CA ALA A 67 11.02 4.35 -3.63
C ALA A 67 11.04 5.24 -4.87
N PHE A 68 10.82 6.54 -4.68
CA PHE A 68 10.89 7.52 -5.76
C PHE A 68 12.30 7.61 -6.35
N LYS A 69 13.33 7.70 -5.50
CA LYS A 69 14.72 7.79 -5.98
C LYS A 69 15.17 6.50 -6.65
N ILE A 70 14.77 5.34 -6.13
CA ILE A 70 15.01 4.05 -6.79
C ILE A 70 14.38 4.05 -8.18
N LYS A 71 13.12 4.47 -8.32
CA LYS A 71 12.41 4.53 -9.60
C LYS A 71 13.05 5.49 -10.61
N GLU A 72 13.42 6.69 -10.16
CA GLU A 72 14.10 7.68 -11.01
C GLU A 72 15.42 7.13 -11.55
N THR A 73 16.29 6.68 -10.65
CA THR A 73 17.62 6.16 -11.00
C THR A 73 17.53 4.87 -11.82
N PHE A 74 16.53 4.02 -11.56
CA PHE A 74 16.28 2.83 -12.38
C PHE A 74 15.88 3.20 -13.81
N THR A 75 15.03 4.21 -13.97
CA THR A 75 14.59 4.70 -15.30
C THR A 75 15.75 5.28 -16.09
N GLU A 76 16.68 5.98 -15.42
CA GLU A 76 17.91 6.49 -16.04
C GLU A 76 18.85 5.37 -16.50
N LEU A 77 18.99 4.31 -15.70
CA LEU A 77 19.85 3.15 -16.03
C LEU A 77 19.22 2.22 -17.08
N ASP A 78 17.89 2.19 -17.17
CA ASP A 78 17.14 1.48 -18.20
C ASP A 78 16.98 2.32 -19.48
N ALA A 79 18.12 2.69 -20.09
CA ALA A 79 18.15 3.44 -21.35
C ALA A 79 17.41 2.74 -22.51
N LEU A 80 17.19 1.42 -22.42
CA LEU A 80 16.48 0.63 -23.44
C LEU A 80 14.96 0.58 -23.18
N GLY A 81 14.48 1.08 -22.04
CA GLY A 81 13.07 1.07 -21.66
C GLY A 81 12.47 -0.33 -21.60
N ARG A 82 13.27 -1.35 -21.25
CA ARG A 82 12.80 -2.75 -21.18
C ARG A 82 12.09 -3.07 -19.86
N GLY A 83 12.16 -2.17 -18.88
CA GLY A 83 11.65 -2.38 -17.53
C GLY A 83 12.47 -3.38 -16.70
N LYS A 84 13.62 -3.83 -17.20
CA LYS A 84 14.51 -4.80 -16.54
C LYS A 84 15.98 -4.37 -16.65
N VAL A 85 16.74 -4.54 -15.58
CA VAL A 85 18.18 -4.18 -15.51
C VAL A 85 19.03 -5.37 -15.07
N ASP A 86 20.28 -5.40 -15.54
CA ASP A 86 21.25 -6.45 -15.18
C ASP A 86 21.89 -6.17 -13.81
N PHE A 87 22.63 -7.16 -13.29
CA PHE A 87 23.32 -7.02 -12.00
C PHE A 87 24.30 -5.84 -11.96
N ARG A 88 24.94 -5.52 -13.10
CA ARG A 88 25.91 -4.41 -13.19
C ARG A 88 25.22 -3.07 -12.95
N LYS A 89 24.10 -2.82 -13.63
CA LYS A 89 23.27 -1.63 -13.41
C LYS A 89 22.62 -1.63 -12.04
N PHE A 90 22.16 -2.77 -11.56
CA PHE A 90 21.61 -2.89 -10.20
C PHE A 90 22.64 -2.50 -9.14
N HIS A 91 23.90 -2.93 -9.28
CA HIS A 91 24.97 -2.50 -8.37
C HIS A 91 25.19 -0.97 -8.43
N GLN A 92 25.19 -0.38 -9.61
CA GLN A 92 25.28 1.08 -9.76
C GLN A 92 24.10 1.79 -9.07
N LEU A 93 22.87 1.33 -9.31
CA LEU A 93 21.66 1.80 -8.64
C LEU A 93 21.81 1.76 -7.11
N THR A 94 22.38 0.68 -6.56
CA THR A 94 22.59 0.55 -5.10
C THR A 94 23.61 1.55 -4.56
N SER A 95 24.66 1.85 -5.32
CA SER A 95 25.63 2.88 -4.95
C SER A 95 24.98 4.26 -4.92
N ASP A 96 24.24 4.61 -5.97
CA ASP A 96 23.64 5.94 -6.13
C ASP A 96 22.54 6.20 -5.08
N VAL A 97 21.68 5.20 -4.84
CA VAL A 97 20.64 5.29 -3.81
C VAL A 97 21.24 5.34 -2.41
N SER A 98 22.28 4.54 -2.13
CA SER A 98 22.96 4.59 -0.83
C SER A 98 23.62 5.94 -0.60
N HIS A 99 24.23 6.52 -1.64
CA HIS A 99 24.80 7.85 -1.58
C HIS A 99 23.74 8.90 -1.30
N TYR A 100 22.61 8.87 -2.02
CA TYR A 100 21.47 9.75 -1.78
C TYR A 100 20.94 9.66 -0.34
N MET A 101 20.77 8.44 0.19
CA MET A 101 20.33 8.25 1.57
C MET A 101 21.30 8.83 2.60
N SER A 102 22.60 8.87 2.29
CA SER A 102 23.63 9.47 3.15
C SER A 102 23.65 11.00 3.09
N GLU A 103 23.38 11.59 1.91
CA GLU A 103 23.41 13.04 1.70
C GLU A 103 22.13 13.73 2.16
N PHE A 104 20.98 13.05 2.08
CA PHE A 104 19.67 13.62 2.35
C PHE A 104 18.96 12.89 3.50
N PRO A 105 19.29 13.14 4.79
CA PRO A 105 18.68 12.42 5.92
C PRO A 105 17.15 12.53 6.00
N ARG A 106 16.57 13.57 5.36
CA ARG A 106 15.12 13.82 5.30
C ARG A 106 14.45 13.21 4.06
N TRP A 107 15.13 12.31 3.35
CA TRP A 107 14.61 11.64 2.16
C TRP A 107 13.22 11.00 2.38
N LYS A 108 12.90 10.59 3.61
CA LYS A 108 11.57 10.06 3.97
C LYS A 108 10.45 11.07 3.78
N GLU A 109 10.67 12.32 4.20
CA GLU A 109 9.69 13.40 4.06
C GLU A 109 9.51 13.73 2.57
N ASP A 110 10.62 13.78 1.83
CA ASP A 110 10.62 14.07 0.39
C ASP A 110 9.90 12.97 -0.42
N ASP A 111 10.12 11.69 -0.08
CA ASP A 111 9.47 10.54 -0.72
C ASP A 111 7.96 10.53 -0.45
N ALA A 112 7.55 10.85 0.78
CA ALA A 112 6.14 10.99 1.14
C ALA A 112 5.48 12.17 0.40
N GLU A 113 6.15 13.32 0.31
CA GLU A 113 5.63 14.46 -0.45
C GLU A 113 5.55 14.14 -1.95
N ALA A 114 6.52 13.42 -2.51
CA ALA A 114 6.50 12.97 -3.89
C ALA A 114 5.34 12.02 -4.17
N ALA A 115 5.06 11.08 -3.26
CA ALA A 115 3.91 10.18 -3.35
C ALA A 115 2.58 10.95 -3.31
N ASP A 116 2.42 11.89 -2.37
CA ASP A 116 1.25 12.77 -2.27
C ASP A 116 1.05 13.60 -3.55
N ARG A 117 2.14 14.12 -4.12
CA ARG A 117 2.11 14.91 -5.35
C ARG A 117 1.65 14.07 -6.54
N GLU A 118 2.15 12.84 -6.66
CA GLU A 118 1.75 11.91 -7.71
C GLU A 118 0.29 11.46 -7.54
N GLU A 119 -0.16 11.18 -6.32
CA GLU A 119 -1.56 10.87 -6.03
C GLU A 119 -2.47 12.04 -6.42
N ARG A 120 -2.11 13.28 -6.04
CA ARG A 120 -2.87 14.48 -6.45
C ARG A 120 -2.90 14.64 -7.96
N ARG A 121 -1.81 14.34 -8.67
CA ARG A 121 -1.75 14.39 -10.13
C ARG A 121 -2.69 13.37 -10.76
N LEU A 122 -2.67 12.13 -10.27
CA LEU A 122 -3.57 11.07 -10.73
C LEU A 122 -5.04 11.38 -10.41
N ALA A 123 -5.32 11.94 -9.23
CA ALA A 123 -6.66 12.37 -8.85
C ALA A 123 -7.17 13.53 -9.71
N ALA A 124 -6.31 14.51 -10.02
CA ALA A 124 -6.62 15.61 -10.93
C ALA A 124 -6.87 15.09 -12.35
N GLN A 125 -6.05 14.15 -12.83
CA GLN A 125 -6.26 13.52 -14.14
C GLN A 125 -7.55 12.69 -14.16
N ALA A 126 -7.86 11.94 -13.11
CA ALA A 126 -9.11 11.19 -13.00
C ALA A 126 -10.32 12.13 -12.96
N ARG A 127 -10.20 13.28 -12.28
CA ARG A 127 -11.21 14.33 -12.27
C ARG A 127 -11.38 14.94 -13.66
N GLN A 128 -10.28 15.27 -14.34
CA GLN A 128 -10.34 15.72 -15.73
C GLN A 128 -11.02 14.68 -16.63
N ARG A 129 -10.73 13.38 -16.48
CA ARG A 129 -11.40 12.32 -17.26
C ARG A 129 -12.90 12.20 -16.95
N ARG A 130 -13.33 12.55 -15.74
CA ARG A 130 -14.75 12.59 -15.34
C ARG A 130 -15.44 13.85 -15.84
N GLU A 131 -14.78 15.00 -15.78
CA GLU A 131 -15.30 16.31 -16.23
C GLU A 131 -15.30 16.43 -17.75
N SER A 132 -14.25 15.95 -18.41
CA SER A 132 -14.22 15.69 -19.84
C SER A 132 -15.13 14.52 -20.23
N GLY A 133 -15.84 13.94 -19.24
CA GLY A 133 -16.67 12.75 -19.24
C GLY A 133 -16.89 12.28 -20.64
N ALA A 134 -15.92 11.49 -21.13
CA ALA A 134 -15.72 11.23 -22.54
C ALA A 134 -17.08 10.92 -23.14
N ASP A 135 -17.66 11.93 -23.80
CA ASP A 135 -18.98 11.80 -24.37
C ASP A 135 -18.79 10.74 -25.44
N VAL A 136 -19.17 9.50 -25.14
CA VAL A 136 -18.88 8.37 -26.01
C VAL A 136 -19.44 8.66 -27.41
N PHE A 137 -20.52 9.44 -27.48
CA PHE A 137 -21.09 9.98 -28.70
C PHE A 137 -20.16 10.98 -29.39
N GLY A 138 -19.66 11.99 -28.67
CA GLY A 138 -18.64 12.93 -29.19
C GLY A 138 -17.34 12.25 -29.64
N MET A 139 -16.89 11.21 -28.92
CA MET A 139 -15.69 10.43 -29.26
C MET A 139 -15.88 9.56 -30.51
N LEU A 140 -17.10 9.07 -30.75
CA LEU A 140 -17.49 8.32 -31.95
C LEU A 140 -17.95 9.22 -33.10
N GLY A 141 -18.00 10.55 -32.91
CA GLY A 141 -18.53 11.50 -33.89
C GLY A 141 -20.03 11.35 -34.15
N ILE A 142 -20.76 10.68 -33.26
CA ILE A 142 -22.20 10.47 -33.36
C ILE A 142 -22.90 11.62 -32.66
N GLN A 143 -23.81 12.31 -33.34
CA GLN A 143 -24.64 13.31 -32.67
C GLN A 143 -25.61 12.64 -31.70
N LYS A 144 -25.70 13.14 -30.47
CA LYS A 144 -26.70 12.67 -29.49
C LYS A 144 -28.11 12.86 -30.05
N SER A 145 -28.94 11.82 -29.95
CA SER A 145 -30.35 11.94 -30.30
C SER A 145 -31.09 12.87 -29.33
N LYS A 146 -32.17 13.49 -29.79
CA LYS A 146 -33.03 14.35 -28.96
C LYS A 146 -33.51 13.63 -27.69
N ASP A 147 -33.87 12.35 -27.82
CA ASP A 147 -34.34 11.53 -26.70
C ASP A 147 -33.23 11.29 -25.67
N SER A 148 -31.98 11.13 -26.11
CA SER A 148 -30.82 11.01 -25.22
C SER A 148 -30.58 12.29 -24.43
N LEU A 149 -30.68 13.45 -25.07
CA LEU A 149 -30.52 14.75 -24.41
C LEU A 149 -31.65 14.98 -23.38
N GLU A 150 -32.89 14.63 -23.73
CA GLU A 150 -34.01 14.76 -22.80
C GLU A 150 -33.89 13.80 -21.60
N ALA A 151 -33.42 12.57 -21.83
CA ALA A 151 -33.15 11.62 -20.76
C ALA A 151 -32.05 12.09 -19.81
N GLU A 152 -30.96 12.68 -20.34
CA GLU A 152 -29.91 13.31 -19.53
C GLU A 152 -30.47 14.46 -18.69
N ALA A 153 -31.24 15.37 -19.30
CA ALA A 153 -31.85 16.48 -18.58
C ALA A 153 -32.79 16.02 -17.46
N ARG A 154 -33.61 14.97 -17.71
CA ARG A 154 -34.48 14.39 -16.66
C ARG A 154 -33.67 13.75 -15.54
N LYS A 155 -32.58 13.05 -15.88
CA LYS A 155 -31.69 12.43 -14.89
C LYS A 155 -31.00 13.50 -14.04
N GLU A 156 -30.54 14.58 -14.64
CA GLU A 156 -29.90 15.70 -13.94
C GLU A 156 -30.88 16.40 -13.00
N GLN A 157 -32.11 16.66 -13.45
CA GLN A 157 -33.17 17.20 -12.58
C GLN A 157 -33.51 16.25 -11.42
N ALA A 158 -33.58 14.93 -11.67
CA ALA A 158 -33.85 13.94 -10.63
C ALA A 158 -32.73 13.88 -9.58
N LEU A 159 -31.47 13.94 -10.02
CA LEU A 159 -30.31 13.99 -9.13
C LEU A 159 -30.27 15.29 -8.32
N GLY A 160 -30.56 16.43 -8.94
CA GLY A 160 -30.67 17.72 -8.24
C GLY A 160 -31.72 17.69 -7.13
N ARG A 161 -32.91 17.17 -7.41
CA ARG A 161 -33.97 16.99 -6.41
C ARG A 161 -33.56 16.01 -5.30
N ALA A 162 -32.91 14.90 -5.64
CA ALA A 162 -32.42 13.93 -4.66
C ALA A 162 -31.37 14.54 -3.73
N LEU A 163 -30.48 15.38 -4.25
CA LEU A 163 -29.42 16.04 -3.49
C LEU A 163 -29.99 17.10 -2.53
N GLU A 164 -30.94 17.92 -2.98
CA GLU A 164 -31.64 18.87 -2.10
C GLU A 164 -32.43 18.14 -0.99
N ASN A 165 -33.16 17.08 -1.33
CA ASN A 165 -33.85 16.24 -0.34
C ASN A 165 -32.85 15.64 0.68
N ALA A 166 -31.68 15.21 0.24
CA ALA A 166 -30.63 14.69 1.13
C ALA A 166 -30.09 15.79 2.05
N LYS A 167 -29.84 17.00 1.54
CA LYS A 167 -29.42 18.15 2.34
C LYS A 167 -30.47 18.51 3.39
N GLU A 168 -31.75 18.54 3.04
CA GLU A 168 -32.83 18.83 3.98
C GLU A 168 -32.91 17.78 5.10
N LYS A 169 -32.81 16.50 4.76
CA LYS A 169 -32.75 15.41 5.75
C LYS A 169 -31.52 15.52 6.67
N LEU A 170 -30.38 15.92 6.13
CA LEU A 170 -29.16 16.06 6.92
C LEU A 170 -29.23 17.29 7.84
N LYS A 171 -29.84 18.39 7.39
CA LYS A 171 -30.13 19.56 8.21
C LYS A 171 -31.11 19.24 9.35
N SER A 172 -32.19 18.51 9.07
CA SER A 172 -33.16 18.13 10.10
C SER A 172 -32.58 17.13 11.10
N ALA A 173 -31.78 16.16 10.65
CA ALA A 173 -31.03 15.26 11.54
C ALA A 173 -30.04 16.01 12.43
N GLY A 174 -29.29 16.97 11.88
CA GLY A 174 -28.37 17.81 12.65
C GLY A 174 -29.08 18.64 13.71
N ALA A 175 -30.23 19.25 13.36
CA ALA A 175 -31.04 20.00 14.32
C ALA A 175 -31.58 19.11 15.45
N SER A 176 -31.98 17.87 15.14
CA SER A 176 -32.46 16.92 16.14
C SER A 176 -31.38 16.57 17.16
N ILE A 177 -30.14 16.31 16.73
CA ILE A 177 -29.01 16.01 17.63
C ILE A 177 -28.71 17.19 18.56
N ILE A 178 -28.72 18.42 18.04
CA ILE A 178 -28.46 19.62 18.86
C ILE A 178 -29.57 19.81 19.90
N SER A 179 -30.84 19.58 19.53
CA SER A 179 -31.97 19.71 20.46
C SER A 179 -32.03 18.60 21.52
N GLN A 180 -31.48 17.43 21.23
CA GLN A 180 -31.43 16.28 22.14
C GLN A 180 -30.14 16.21 22.95
N ALA A 181 -29.19 17.12 22.73
CA ALA A 181 -28.00 17.21 23.57
C ALA A 181 -28.46 17.39 25.02
N PRO A 182 -28.26 16.38 25.89
CA PRO A 182 -28.73 16.46 27.26
C PRO A 182 -28.06 17.68 27.86
N THR A 183 -28.85 18.62 28.38
CA THR A 183 -28.33 19.64 29.29
C THR A 183 -27.55 18.89 30.34
N VAL A 184 -26.22 18.93 30.23
CA VAL A 184 -25.31 18.40 31.24
C VAL A 184 -25.58 19.28 32.44
N ILE A 185 -26.56 18.88 33.26
CA ILE A 185 -26.72 19.37 34.61
C ILE A 185 -25.39 18.99 35.24
N ARG A 186 -24.50 19.97 35.36
CA ARG A 186 -23.25 19.89 36.13
C ARG A 186 -23.65 19.56 37.56
N ARG A 187 -23.93 18.29 37.84
CA ARG A 187 -23.90 17.78 39.20
C ARG A 187 -22.44 17.77 39.58
N SER A 188 -22.09 18.66 40.50
CA SER A 188 -20.80 18.67 41.18
C SER A 188 -20.68 17.37 41.97
N CYS A 189 -20.21 16.31 41.30
CA CYS A 189 -19.89 15.06 41.96
C CYS A 189 -18.62 15.29 42.79
N GLN A 190 -18.79 15.52 44.09
CA GLN A 190 -17.71 15.31 45.04
C GLN A 190 -17.30 13.84 44.98
N VAL A 191 -16.05 13.61 44.62
CA VAL A 191 -15.44 12.28 44.50
C VAL A 191 -15.25 11.71 45.91
N LYS A 192 -16.15 10.82 46.35
CA LYS A 192 -15.85 9.84 47.40
C LYS A 192 -15.51 8.51 46.73
N ARG A 193 -14.23 8.14 46.85
CA ARG A 193 -13.66 6.86 46.42
C ARG A 193 -14.12 5.74 47.35
N THR A 194 -14.91 4.82 46.83
CA THR A 194 -15.15 3.44 47.28
C THR A 194 -15.98 2.78 46.17
N ALA A 195 -15.81 1.57 45.69
CA ALA A 195 -14.87 0.48 45.85
C ALA A 195 -15.21 -0.56 44.76
N THR A 196 -14.39 -1.60 44.65
CA THR A 196 -14.78 -2.98 44.28
C THR A 196 -15.15 -3.25 42.82
N ILE A 197 -14.21 -3.93 42.15
CA ILE A 197 -14.35 -4.64 40.89
C ILE A 197 -15.01 -5.99 41.20
N GLN A 198 -16.14 -6.29 40.57
CA GLN A 198 -16.58 -7.66 40.33
C GLN A 198 -16.92 -7.82 38.84
N GLU A 199 -16.07 -8.60 38.17
CA GLU A 199 -16.34 -9.23 36.89
C GLU A 199 -17.52 -10.20 37.04
N THR A 200 -18.48 -10.16 36.12
CA THR A 200 -19.13 -11.34 35.56
C THR A 200 -20.07 -10.90 34.43
N SER A 201 -19.84 -11.40 33.22
CA SER A 201 -20.88 -12.09 32.44
C SER A 201 -20.30 -12.56 31.11
N SER A 202 -20.05 -13.87 31.09
CA SER A 202 -19.84 -14.70 29.91
C SER A 202 -21.10 -14.70 29.05
N VAL A 203 -20.99 -14.27 27.79
CA VAL A 203 -22.02 -14.43 26.77
C VAL A 203 -21.70 -15.69 25.96
N SER A 204 -22.48 -16.75 26.20
CA SER A 204 -22.50 -17.97 25.40
C SER A 204 -23.16 -17.71 24.04
N ASN A 205 -22.40 -17.86 22.96
CA ASN A 205 -22.96 -18.08 21.64
C ASN A 205 -22.94 -19.57 21.31
N ARG A 206 -24.13 -20.18 21.31
CA ARG A 206 -24.40 -21.49 20.72
C ARG A 206 -24.39 -21.36 19.21
N ILE A 207 -23.45 -22.03 18.54
CA ILE A 207 -23.54 -22.34 17.11
C ILE A 207 -23.78 -23.84 16.98
N LEU A 208 -24.86 -24.18 16.29
CA LEU A 208 -25.35 -25.52 16.01
C LEU A 208 -24.43 -26.26 15.06
N GLY A 209 -24.41 -27.58 15.24
CA GLY A 209 -23.47 -28.51 14.64
C GLY A 209 -23.63 -28.74 13.13
N LEU A 210 -22.55 -29.31 12.59
CA LEU A 210 -22.58 -30.14 11.40
C LEU A 210 -21.55 -31.27 11.58
N GLN A 211 -21.98 -32.44 11.14
CA GLN A 211 -21.54 -33.78 11.50
C GLN A 211 -20.76 -34.42 10.33
N ALA A 212 -19.73 -35.21 10.69
CA ALA A 212 -19.02 -36.23 9.88
C ALA A 212 -18.21 -35.70 8.67
N CYS A 213 -17.04 -36.26 8.30
CA CYS A 213 -16.65 -37.67 8.25
C CYS A 213 -15.18 -37.92 8.62
N ALA A 214 -14.93 -39.17 9.00
CA ALA A 214 -13.65 -39.77 9.38
C ALA A 214 -12.61 -39.83 8.24
N GLY A 215 -11.34 -39.83 8.63
CA GLY A 215 -10.21 -40.19 7.78
C GLY A 215 -8.93 -40.25 8.62
N GLY A 216 -8.54 -41.45 9.04
CA GLY A 216 -7.35 -41.69 9.86
C GLY A 216 -6.05 -41.50 9.10
N GLY A 217 -4.99 -41.16 9.84
CA GLY A 217 -3.62 -41.07 9.34
C GLY A 217 -2.65 -40.81 10.49
N THR A 218 -1.81 -41.80 10.76
CA THR A 218 -0.84 -41.94 11.84
C THR A 218 0.32 -40.91 11.85
N SER A 219 0.71 -40.50 13.07
CA SER A 219 2.00 -40.05 13.66
C SER A 219 3.30 -40.14 12.82
N PRO A 220 4.40 -39.38 13.09
CA PRO A 220 4.96 -39.12 14.45
C PRO A 220 5.65 -37.75 14.72
N ASN A 221 5.60 -37.27 15.97
CA ASN A 221 6.70 -37.17 16.95
C ASN A 221 7.94 -36.36 16.52
N VAL A 222 8.01 -35.07 16.91
CA VAL A 222 9.26 -34.32 17.07
C VAL A 222 9.14 -33.37 18.27
N SER A 223 10.04 -33.56 19.24
CA SER A 223 10.22 -32.78 20.47
C SER A 223 10.68 -31.34 20.19
N PRO A 224 10.31 -30.35 21.02
CA PRO A 224 11.07 -29.12 21.13
C PRO A 224 11.85 -29.11 22.46
N SER A 225 13.18 -29.08 22.33
CA SER A 225 14.11 -28.76 23.40
C SER A 225 14.08 -27.27 23.72
N SER A 226 14.17 -27.01 25.01
CA SER A 226 14.30 -25.72 25.69
C SER A 226 15.52 -24.90 25.25
N SER A 227 15.33 -23.60 25.05
CA SER A 227 16.39 -22.62 25.26
C SER A 227 15.81 -21.31 25.80
N SER A 228 16.13 -21.07 27.06
CA SER A 228 15.99 -19.84 27.82
C SER A 228 16.96 -18.79 27.27
N THR A 229 16.50 -17.57 27.02
CA THR A 229 17.35 -16.38 27.18
C THR A 229 16.50 -15.15 27.45
N SER A 230 16.92 -14.44 28.48
CA SER A 230 16.23 -13.34 29.14
C SER A 230 16.45 -12.01 28.44
N GLY A 231 15.38 -11.21 28.37
CA GLY A 231 15.39 -9.78 28.73
C GLY A 231 16.03 -8.77 27.77
N ALA A 232 15.20 -7.97 27.11
CA ALA A 232 15.44 -6.53 26.95
C ALA A 232 14.12 -5.80 26.64
N PHE A 233 13.99 -4.61 27.22
CA PHE A 233 12.81 -3.76 27.29
C PHE A 233 12.20 -3.39 25.93
N SER A 234 10.88 -3.59 25.78
CA SER A 234 10.09 -3.06 24.66
C SER A 234 9.31 -1.84 25.15
N VAL A 235 9.65 -0.67 24.63
CA VAL A 235 8.95 0.60 24.86
C VAL A 235 7.84 0.68 23.80
N GLY A 236 6.60 0.84 24.28
CA GLY A 236 5.37 0.64 23.51
C GLY A 236 5.28 1.46 22.22
N SER A 237 5.03 0.77 21.11
CA SER A 237 4.51 1.36 19.89
C SER A 237 2.98 1.18 19.89
N LEU A 238 2.26 2.26 20.17
CA LEU A 238 0.81 2.35 20.03
C LEU A 238 0.46 2.29 18.55
N ARG A 239 0.21 1.06 18.06
CA ARG A 239 -0.36 0.82 16.73
C ARG A 239 -1.85 1.13 16.78
N PHE A 240 -2.25 2.24 16.17
CA PHE A 240 -3.65 2.55 15.88
C PHE A 240 -4.14 1.59 14.78
N GLU A 241 -4.76 0.47 15.19
CA GLU A 241 -5.58 -0.35 14.28
C GLU A 241 -6.91 0.36 14.00
N LEU A 242 -6.91 1.29 13.05
CA LEU A 242 -8.14 1.79 12.47
C LEU A 242 -8.53 0.93 11.25
N GLY A 243 -9.41 -0.04 11.50
CA GLY A 243 -10.59 -0.21 10.64
C GLY A 243 -10.47 -1.07 9.38
N SER A 244 -10.02 -2.33 9.49
CA SER A 244 -10.21 -3.33 8.42
C SER A 244 -11.65 -3.90 8.34
N GLN A 245 -12.56 -3.49 9.23
CA GLN A 245 -13.94 -4.02 9.26
C GLN A 245 -14.93 -3.32 8.30
N HIS A 246 -14.59 -2.15 7.73
CA HIS A 246 -15.53 -1.43 6.85
C HIS A 246 -15.52 -1.87 5.38
N ARG A 247 -14.52 -2.64 4.93
CA ARG A 247 -14.45 -3.10 3.53
C ARG A 247 -15.39 -4.27 3.24
N ALA A 248 -15.58 -5.18 4.20
CA ALA A 248 -16.47 -6.34 4.02
C ALA A 248 -17.96 -5.95 3.99
N ALA A 249 -18.35 -4.87 4.67
CA ALA A 249 -19.74 -4.39 4.69
C ALA A 249 -20.18 -3.76 3.36
N PHE A 250 -19.25 -3.20 2.58
CA PHE A 250 -19.59 -2.55 1.30
C PHE A 250 -19.81 -3.56 0.17
N GLU A 251 -19.14 -4.72 0.20
CA GLU A 251 -19.26 -5.73 -0.85
C GLU A 251 -20.56 -6.55 -0.74
N GLN A 252 -21.07 -6.79 0.48
CA GLN A 252 -22.37 -7.45 0.66
C GLN A 252 -23.56 -6.57 0.24
N ALA A 253 -23.47 -5.24 0.36
CA ALA A 253 -24.53 -4.33 -0.08
C ALA A 253 -24.72 -4.33 -1.62
N ALA A 254 -23.63 -4.52 -2.38
CA ALA A 254 -23.68 -4.56 -3.84
C ALA A 254 -24.36 -5.85 -4.38
N GLN A 255 -24.23 -6.98 -3.69
CA GLN A 255 -24.90 -8.23 -4.09
C GLN A 255 -26.42 -8.21 -3.86
N VAL A 256 -26.91 -7.47 -2.85
CA VAL A 256 -28.35 -7.37 -2.58
C VAL A 256 -29.06 -6.47 -3.60
N ALA A 257 -28.40 -5.41 -4.07
CA ALA A 257 -28.98 -4.51 -5.08
C ALA A 257 -29.13 -5.17 -6.47
N GLY A 258 -28.25 -6.10 -6.84
CA GLY A 258 -28.26 -6.77 -8.15
C GLY A 258 -29.41 -7.78 -8.35
N ARG A 259 -30.02 -8.30 -7.28
CA ARG A 259 -31.09 -9.32 -7.38
C ARG A 259 -32.51 -8.75 -7.49
N SER A 260 -32.70 -7.44 -7.29
CA SER A 260 -34.04 -6.84 -7.28
C SER A 260 -34.59 -6.47 -8.67
N ILE A 261 -33.75 -6.51 -9.72
CA ILE A 261 -34.15 -6.03 -11.06
C ILE A 261 -34.77 -7.14 -11.95
N VAL A 262 -34.67 -8.42 -11.56
CA VAL A 262 -35.10 -9.55 -12.44
C VAL A 262 -36.55 -10.02 -12.20
N ARG A 263 -37.30 -9.46 -11.24
CA ARG A 263 -38.67 -9.93 -10.91
C ARG A 263 -39.83 -9.07 -11.41
N ARG A 264 -39.63 -8.22 -12.42
CA ARG A 264 -40.70 -7.36 -12.97
C ARG A 264 -40.92 -7.49 -14.48
N ALA A 265 -40.53 -8.62 -15.05
CA ALA A 265 -40.77 -8.95 -16.45
C ALA A 265 -41.26 -10.41 -16.58
N THR A 266 -42.44 -10.68 -16.02
CA THR A 266 -43.34 -11.79 -16.39
C THR A 266 -44.76 -11.34 -16.12
#